data_AF-A0A0D2R958-F1
#
_entry.id   AF-A0A0D2R958-F1
#
_cell.length_a   1.000
_cell.length_b   1.000
_cell.length_c   1.000
_cell.angle_alpha   90.00
_cell.angle_beta   90.00
_cell.angle_gamma   90.00
#
_symmetry.space_group_name_H-M   'P 1'
#
loop_
_entity.id
_entity.type
_entity.pdbx_description
1 polymer ?
#
loop_
_entity_poly.entity_id
_entity_poly.type
_entity_poly.pdbx_seq_one_letter_code
_entity_poly.pdbx_strand_id
1 'polypeptide(L)'
;MQYRTNTGIGAATPATTAVTGGGKTVGRWLKDRREKKKEETRAQNAQLHAAISVAGVAAAVAAYAAATAASSSAGKDEQRAKTDMAVASAATLVAAQCVETAEAMGAERDHLTSVISSAVNVRSAGDIMTLTAGAATALRGAATLKARALKEVWNIAAVIPVENNKNGGNGSNGSSNGSFSGELLPEENFLGICSRELLARGCELLKRTRKGDLHWKVVSVYINRMNQVMLKMKSRHVAGTITKKKKNVVLEVIKDMPAWPGRHLLEGGENRRYFGLKTVMRGVVEFECKSQREYDIWTQGVSRLLSIAAEKNNRNRI
;
A
#
# COMPACT_ATOMS: atom_id res chain seq x y z
N MET A 1 35.19 -23.26 -73.04
CA MET A 1 33.97 -22.95 -73.82
C MET A 1 32.89 -22.60 -72.80
N GLN A 2 32.44 -21.33 -72.73
CA GLN A 2 31.14 -20.88 -73.28
C GLN A 2 29.96 -21.69 -72.70
N TYR A 3 28.84 -21.18 -72.17
CA TYR A 3 28.28 -19.86 -71.85
C TYR A 3 26.98 -20.19 -71.04
N ARG A 4 26.59 -19.29 -70.10
CA ARG A 4 25.23 -18.73 -69.78
C ARG A 4 23.96 -19.61 -69.98
N THR A 5 22.84 -19.55 -69.23
CA THR A 5 22.09 -18.55 -68.42
C THR A 5 20.82 -19.27 -67.89
N ASN A 6 20.43 -19.20 -66.61
CA ASN A 6 19.60 -18.19 -65.91
C ASN A 6 18.07 -18.42 -65.90
N THR A 7 17.45 -18.01 -64.77
CA THR A 7 16.02 -17.83 -64.42
C THR A 7 15.27 -19.03 -63.80
N GLY A 8 14.56 -18.92 -62.66
CA GLY A 8 14.30 -17.75 -61.82
C GLY A 8 13.47 -18.05 -60.56
N ILE A 9 13.24 -16.96 -59.79
CA ILE A 9 12.19 -16.72 -58.80
C ILE A 9 12.34 -17.40 -57.42
N GLY A 10 13.07 -16.73 -56.53
CA GLY A 10 13.00 -16.94 -55.08
C GLY A 10 12.00 -15.97 -54.45
N ALA A 11 10.97 -16.52 -53.80
CA ALA A 11 9.98 -15.76 -53.05
C ALA A 11 10.59 -15.16 -51.77
N ALA A 12 10.40 -13.86 -51.59
CA ALA A 12 10.69 -13.15 -50.34
C ALA A 12 9.53 -13.35 -49.36
N THR A 13 9.83 -13.80 -48.14
CA THR A 13 8.91 -13.75 -47.00
C THR A 13 9.50 -12.88 -45.89
N PRO A 14 8.75 -11.89 -45.37
CA PRO A 14 9.24 -10.94 -44.38
C PRO A 14 9.31 -11.56 -42.98
N ALA A 15 10.39 -11.24 -42.27
CA ALA A 15 10.59 -11.59 -40.87
C ALA A 15 9.48 -10.99 -40.00
N THR A 16 8.62 -11.85 -39.48
CA THR A 16 7.62 -11.48 -38.48
C THR A 16 8.30 -11.51 -37.11
N THR A 17 8.51 -10.33 -36.53
CA THR A 17 8.87 -10.16 -35.12
C THR A 17 7.71 -10.64 -34.26
N ALA A 18 7.72 -11.92 -33.91
CA ALA A 18 6.80 -12.49 -32.95
C ALA A 18 7.01 -11.83 -31.59
N VAL A 19 6.07 -10.98 -31.19
CA VAL A 19 5.90 -10.50 -29.82
C VAL A 19 5.62 -11.72 -28.95
N THR A 20 6.68 -12.25 -28.33
CA THR A 20 6.56 -13.34 -27.37
C THR A 20 5.95 -12.80 -26.09
N GLY A 21 4.67 -13.09 -25.89
CA GLY A 21 3.96 -12.94 -24.62
C GLY A 21 4.62 -13.82 -23.57
N GLY A 22 5.66 -13.28 -22.92
CA GLY A 22 6.46 -13.99 -21.92
C GLY A 22 5.65 -14.33 -20.68
N GLY A 23 5.35 -15.63 -20.52
CA GLY A 23 4.91 -16.19 -19.25
C GLY A 23 5.92 -15.86 -18.15
N LYS A 24 5.48 -15.19 -17.08
CA LYS A 24 6.35 -14.73 -15.99
C LYS A 24 6.95 -15.95 -15.28
N THR A 25 8.25 -16.17 -15.44
CA THR A 25 9.00 -17.21 -14.74
C THR A 25 8.91 -17.02 -13.22
N VAL A 26 8.86 -18.11 -12.45
CA VAL A 26 8.76 -18.07 -10.98
C VAL A 26 9.92 -17.27 -10.37
N GLY A 27 11.10 -17.29 -11.00
CA GLY A 27 12.26 -16.49 -10.60
C GLY A 27 12.03 -14.98 -10.72
N ARG A 28 11.39 -14.52 -11.81
CA ARG A 28 11.03 -13.11 -11.98
C ARG A 28 9.95 -12.68 -10.98
N TRP A 29 8.98 -13.55 -10.70
CA TRP A 29 7.97 -13.28 -9.65
C TRP A 29 8.57 -13.22 -8.22
N LEU A 30 9.55 -14.05 -7.90
CA LEU A 30 10.26 -14.00 -6.62
C LEU A 30 11.13 -12.75 -6.51
N LYS A 31 11.77 -12.34 -7.62
CA LYS A 31 12.52 -11.09 -7.72
C LYS A 31 11.58 -9.89 -7.52
N ASP A 32 10.48 -9.81 -8.25
CA ASP A 32 9.46 -8.76 -8.11
C ASP A 32 8.89 -8.71 -6.68
N ARG A 33 8.67 -9.87 -6.03
CA ARG A 33 8.19 -9.93 -4.65
C ARG A 33 9.25 -9.45 -3.64
N ARG A 34 10.53 -9.77 -3.87
CA ARG A 34 11.66 -9.32 -3.04
C ARG A 34 11.88 -7.82 -3.19
N GLU A 35 11.81 -7.32 -4.43
CA GLU A 35 11.90 -5.89 -4.75
C GLU A 35 10.74 -5.13 -4.13
N LYS A 36 9.50 -5.67 -4.18
CA LYS A 36 8.35 -5.08 -3.50
C LYS A 36 8.54 -5.02 -1.98
N LYS A 37 9.02 -6.10 -1.35
CA LYS A 37 9.30 -6.09 0.10
C LYS A 37 10.37 -5.05 0.45
N LYS A 38 11.39 -4.90 -0.40
CA LYS A 38 12.45 -3.89 -0.25
C LYS A 38 11.90 -2.46 -0.39
N GLU A 39 10.97 -2.24 -1.31
CA GLU A 39 10.35 -0.94 -1.52
C GLU A 39 9.41 -0.54 -0.38
N GLU A 40 8.68 -1.49 0.21
CA GLU A 40 7.85 -1.26 1.39
C GLU A 40 8.69 -0.90 2.61
N THR A 41 9.79 -1.62 2.87
CA THR A 41 10.75 -1.27 3.93
C THR A 41 11.39 0.10 3.66
N ARG A 42 11.71 0.44 2.41
CA ARG A 42 12.24 1.76 2.06
C ARG A 42 11.23 2.88 2.34
N ALA A 43 9.95 2.66 2.06
CA ALA A 43 8.90 3.62 2.37
C ALA A 43 8.75 3.80 3.89
N GLN A 44 8.74 2.71 4.67
CA GLN A 44 8.69 2.76 6.13
C GLN A 44 9.89 3.49 6.73
N ASN A 45 11.11 3.19 6.28
CA ASN A 45 12.33 3.86 6.76
C ASN A 45 12.31 5.37 6.41
N ALA A 46 11.79 5.74 5.24
CA ALA A 46 11.66 7.15 4.87
C ALA A 46 10.61 7.87 5.73
N GLN A 47 9.50 7.21 6.05
CA GLN A 47 8.49 7.74 6.97
C GLN A 47 9.06 7.94 8.37
N LEU A 48 9.85 6.96 8.86
CA LEU A 48 10.55 7.05 10.14
C LEU A 48 11.53 8.23 10.16
N HIS A 49 12.38 8.37 9.12
CA HIS A 49 13.30 9.50 8.99
C HIS A 49 12.56 10.85 8.96
N ALA A 50 11.43 10.93 8.27
CA ALA A 50 10.62 12.14 8.24
C ALA A 50 10.05 12.48 9.62
N ALA A 51 9.55 11.49 10.36
CA ALA A 51 9.04 11.68 11.72
C ALA A 51 10.15 12.18 12.68
N ILE A 52 11.33 11.58 12.63
CA ILE A 52 12.50 12.00 13.42
C ILE A 52 12.91 13.45 13.06
N SER A 53 12.91 13.78 11.76
CA SER A 53 13.24 15.14 11.29
C SER A 53 12.24 16.20 11.80
N VAL A 54 10.94 15.86 11.81
CA VAL A 54 9.88 16.75 12.34
C VAL A 54 9.99 16.90 13.85
N ALA A 55 10.29 15.81 14.58
CA ALA A 55 10.54 15.87 16.02
C ALA A 55 11.73 16.77 16.36
N GLY A 56 12.82 16.70 15.59
CA GLY A 56 13.96 17.60 15.72
C GLY A 56 13.57 19.08 15.50
N VAL A 57 12.81 19.39 14.45
CA VAL A 57 12.32 20.76 14.20
C VAL A 57 11.44 21.25 15.34
N ALA A 58 10.49 20.42 15.79
CA ALA A 58 9.59 20.79 16.87
C ALA A 58 10.35 21.06 18.18
N ALA A 59 11.37 20.25 18.49
CA ALA A 59 12.25 20.48 19.63
C ALA A 59 13.05 21.78 19.52
N ALA A 60 13.60 22.09 18.33
CA ALA A 60 14.30 23.35 18.08
C ALA A 60 13.39 24.57 18.26
N VAL A 61 12.15 24.50 17.75
CA VAL A 61 11.14 25.56 17.89
C VAL A 61 10.73 25.74 19.35
N ALA A 62 10.52 24.64 20.09
CA ALA A 62 10.23 24.70 21.52
C ALA A 62 11.36 25.35 22.33
N ALA A 63 12.62 24.97 22.04
CA ALA A 63 13.79 25.56 22.67
C ALA A 63 13.94 27.06 22.36
N TYR A 64 13.71 27.45 21.09
CA TYR A 64 13.75 28.85 20.66
C TYR A 64 12.65 29.69 21.32
N ALA A 65 11.42 29.17 21.35
CA ALA A 65 10.28 29.83 22.00
C ALA A 65 10.52 29.99 23.51
N ALA A 66 11.07 28.97 24.18
CA ALA A 66 11.45 29.06 25.58
C ALA A 66 12.54 30.12 25.82
N ALA A 67 13.56 30.20 24.95
CA ALA A 67 14.60 31.22 25.05
C ALA A 67 14.06 32.65 24.82
N THR A 68 13.09 32.80 23.93
CA THR A 68 12.39 34.08 23.70
C THR A 68 11.56 34.46 24.91
N ALA A 69 10.78 33.53 25.47
CA ALA A 69 10.00 33.77 26.68
C ALA A 69 10.88 34.17 27.87
N ALA A 70 12.05 33.53 28.04
CA ALA A 70 13.03 33.88 29.07
C ALA A 70 13.68 35.26 28.86
N SER A 71 13.77 35.74 27.61
CA SER A 71 14.29 37.08 27.30
C SER A 71 13.21 38.16 27.50
N SER A 72 11.96 37.85 27.16
CA SER A 72 10.82 38.77 27.28
C SER A 72 10.39 39.02 28.73
N SER A 73 10.64 38.08 29.64
CA SER A 73 10.38 38.26 31.08
C SER A 73 11.28 39.30 31.76
N ALA A 74 12.37 39.71 31.11
CA ALA A 74 13.26 40.78 31.57
C ALA A 74 12.82 42.19 31.10
N GLY A 75 11.83 42.29 30.22
CA GLY A 75 11.30 43.55 29.69
C GLY A 75 10.07 44.08 30.44
N LYS A 76 9.68 45.33 30.19
CA LYS A 76 8.48 45.97 30.77
C LYS A 76 7.15 45.51 30.16
N ASP A 77 7.17 44.61 29.17
CA ASP A 77 5.99 44.23 28.40
C ASP A 77 5.40 42.89 28.88
N GLU A 78 4.61 42.97 29.96
CA GLU A 78 4.03 41.80 30.63
C GLU A 78 3.09 40.98 29.72
N GLN A 79 2.40 41.65 28.79
CA GLN A 79 1.51 40.98 27.85
C GLN A 79 2.31 40.15 26.85
N ARG A 80 3.43 40.68 26.35
CA ARG A 80 4.34 39.95 25.47
C ARG A 80 5.00 38.76 26.18
N ALA A 81 5.38 38.91 27.45
CA ALA A 81 5.92 37.80 28.23
C ALA A 81 4.89 36.66 28.41
N LYS A 82 3.62 36.99 28.68
CA LYS A 82 2.52 36.01 28.77
C LYS A 82 2.30 35.28 27.44
N THR A 83 2.31 36.00 26.32
CA THR A 83 2.16 35.37 24.99
C THR A 83 3.34 34.46 24.66
N ASP A 84 4.58 34.89 24.92
CA ASP A 84 5.77 34.10 24.62
C ASP A 84 5.83 32.83 25.48
N MET A 85 5.44 32.90 26.76
CA MET A 85 5.28 31.72 27.62
C MET A 85 4.21 30.73 27.12
N ALA A 86 3.07 31.25 26.65
CA ALA A 86 2.00 30.42 26.09
C ALA A 86 2.46 29.72 24.80
N VAL A 87 3.18 30.44 23.93
CA VAL A 87 3.77 29.89 22.70
C VAL A 87 4.81 28.81 23.02
N ALA A 88 5.70 29.06 23.99
CA ALA A 88 6.68 28.06 24.44
C ALA A 88 5.99 26.78 24.95
N SER A 89 4.96 26.92 25.78
CA SER A 89 4.19 25.79 26.32
C SER A 89 3.52 24.97 25.21
N ALA A 90 2.90 25.63 24.23
CA ALA A 90 2.30 24.96 23.07
C ALA A 90 3.35 24.26 22.20
N ALA A 91 4.49 24.89 21.95
CA ALA A 91 5.58 24.31 21.18
C ALA A 91 6.18 23.07 21.85
N THR A 92 6.32 23.07 23.18
CA THR A 92 6.77 21.90 23.95
C THR A 92 5.80 20.72 23.82
N LEU A 93 4.48 20.97 23.87
CA LEU A 93 3.46 19.92 23.68
C LEU A 93 3.54 19.33 22.26
N VAL A 94 3.68 20.17 21.24
CA VAL A 94 3.84 19.70 19.85
C VAL A 94 5.13 18.88 19.70
N ALA A 95 6.23 19.33 20.31
CA ALA A 95 7.49 18.59 20.31
C ALA A 95 7.34 17.20 20.95
N ALA A 96 6.69 17.13 22.12
CA ALA A 96 6.40 15.86 22.79
C ALA A 96 5.58 14.92 21.89
N GLN A 97 4.52 15.42 21.26
CA GLN A 97 3.70 14.60 20.36
C GLN A 97 4.50 14.09 19.16
N CYS A 98 5.39 14.91 18.57
CA CYS A 98 6.24 14.48 17.47
C CYS A 98 7.22 13.38 17.89
N VAL A 99 7.80 13.45 19.09
CA VAL A 99 8.66 12.41 19.66
C VAL A 99 7.89 11.11 19.82
N GLU A 100 6.69 11.15 20.42
CA GLU A 100 5.83 9.97 20.57
C GLU A 100 5.47 9.34 19.22
N THR A 101 5.14 10.17 18.21
CA THR A 101 4.85 9.63 16.87
C THR A 101 6.06 8.99 16.22
N ALA A 102 7.27 9.51 16.44
CA ALA A 102 8.50 8.92 15.94
C ALA A 102 8.78 7.58 16.64
N GLU A 103 8.62 7.50 17.97
CA GLU A 103 8.75 6.26 18.73
C GLU A 103 7.73 5.20 18.29
N ALA A 104 6.46 5.58 18.12
CA ALA A 104 5.40 4.68 17.62
C ALA A 104 5.68 4.15 16.21
N MET A 105 6.51 4.85 15.43
CA MET A 105 6.98 4.43 14.11
C MET A 105 8.26 3.59 14.16
N GLY A 106 8.80 3.32 15.35
CA GLY A 106 9.98 2.49 15.58
C GLY A 106 11.30 3.25 15.63
N ALA A 107 11.29 4.54 15.96
CA ALA A 107 12.54 5.28 16.20
C ALA A 107 13.27 4.72 17.41
N GLU A 108 14.57 4.49 17.27
CA GLU A 108 15.43 4.13 18.39
C GLU A 108 15.59 5.34 19.31
N ARG A 109 15.42 5.13 20.62
CA ARG A 109 15.45 6.21 21.61
C ARG A 109 16.78 6.95 21.66
N ASP A 110 17.89 6.24 21.50
CA ASP A 110 19.23 6.84 21.50
C ASP A 110 19.42 7.76 20.29
N HIS A 111 18.95 7.33 19.13
CA HIS A 111 19.01 8.14 17.91
C HIS A 111 18.11 9.38 18.02
N LEU A 112 16.90 9.22 18.55
CA LEU A 112 15.96 10.32 18.76
C LEU A 112 16.52 11.35 19.76
N THR A 113 17.11 10.89 20.86
CA THR A 113 17.75 11.73 21.88
C THR A 113 18.92 12.52 21.30
N SER A 114 19.75 11.88 20.46
CA SER A 114 20.86 12.54 19.77
C SER A 114 20.39 13.66 18.82
N VAL A 115 19.37 13.37 17.99
CA VAL A 115 18.79 14.37 17.07
C VAL A 115 18.17 15.55 17.82
N ILE A 116 17.41 15.28 18.89
CA ILE A 116 16.79 16.32 19.72
C ILE A 116 17.86 17.17 20.39
N SER A 117 18.88 16.56 20.99
CA SER A 117 19.97 17.27 21.67
C SER A 117 20.75 18.18 20.72
N SER A 118 20.94 17.75 19.47
CA SER A 118 21.53 18.60 18.42
C SER A 118 20.59 19.75 18.02
N ALA A 119 19.30 19.47 17.86
CA ALA A 119 18.32 20.44 17.41
C ALA A 119 18.04 21.55 18.44
N VAL A 120 18.04 21.24 19.75
CA VAL A 120 17.82 22.25 20.81
C VAL A 120 18.98 23.25 20.95
N ASN A 121 20.16 22.94 20.39
CA ASN A 121 21.29 23.87 20.35
C ASN A 121 21.15 24.94 19.26
N VAL A 122 20.18 24.80 18.35
CA VAL A 122 19.90 25.77 17.32
C VAL A 122 19.16 26.99 17.88
N ARG A 123 19.75 28.17 17.72
CA ARG A 123 19.22 29.44 18.26
C ARG A 123 18.97 30.53 17.23
N SER A 124 19.30 30.30 15.94
CA SER A 124 19.08 31.29 14.88
C SER A 124 17.86 30.95 14.04
N ALA A 125 17.14 31.98 13.58
CA ALA A 125 16.00 31.81 12.67
C ALA A 125 16.41 31.14 11.34
N GLY A 126 17.63 31.40 10.85
CA GLY A 126 18.15 30.79 9.62
C GLY A 126 18.39 29.28 9.74
N ASP A 127 18.89 28.84 10.90
CA ASP A 127 19.10 27.41 11.18
C ASP A 127 17.76 26.68 11.36
N ILE A 128 16.78 27.31 12.04
CA ILE A 128 15.41 26.75 12.16
C ILE A 128 14.78 26.62 10.77
N MET A 129 14.95 27.62 9.90
CA MET A 129 14.47 27.57 8.52
C MET A 129 15.13 26.42 7.74
N THR A 130 16.43 26.20 7.94
CA THR A 130 17.19 25.11 7.30
C THR A 130 16.72 23.73 7.79
N LEU A 131 16.57 23.54 9.11
CA LEU A 131 16.02 22.32 9.69
C LEU A 131 14.59 22.05 9.18
N THR A 132 13.76 23.08 9.13
CA THR A 132 12.38 23.02 8.62
C THR A 132 12.35 22.62 7.15
N ALA A 133 13.22 23.19 6.31
CA ALA A 133 13.36 22.82 4.91
C ALA A 133 13.81 21.36 4.74
N GLY A 134 14.72 20.89 5.60
CA GLY A 134 15.15 19.49 5.68
C GLY A 134 13.99 18.55 6.01
N ALA A 135 13.23 18.84 7.07
CA ALA A 135 12.06 18.06 7.47
C ALA A 135 10.96 18.05 6.39
N ALA A 136 10.66 19.20 5.76
CA ALA A 136 9.71 19.29 4.66
C ALA A 136 10.15 18.45 3.44
N THR A 137 11.45 18.38 3.17
CA THR A 137 12.01 17.53 2.11
C THR A 137 11.90 16.05 2.46
N ALA A 138 12.18 15.68 3.72
CA ALA A 138 11.99 14.31 4.21
C ALA A 138 10.51 13.88 4.12
N LEU A 139 9.57 14.74 4.51
CA LEU A 139 8.13 14.50 4.39
C LEU A 139 7.69 14.30 2.93
N ARG A 140 8.14 15.16 2.01
CA ARG A 140 7.87 14.99 0.57
C ARG A 140 8.49 13.71 0.02
N GLY A 141 9.70 13.36 0.45
CA GLY A 141 10.37 12.11 0.10
C GLY A 141 9.60 10.88 0.58
N ALA A 142 9.15 10.89 1.83
CA ALA A 142 8.33 9.84 2.43
C ALA A 142 6.98 9.71 1.72
N ALA A 143 6.29 10.81 1.45
CA ALA A 143 5.03 10.83 0.71
C ALA A 143 5.21 10.29 -0.71
N THR A 144 6.29 10.66 -1.40
CA THR A 144 6.62 10.16 -2.74
C THR A 144 6.91 8.66 -2.74
N LEU A 145 7.69 8.17 -1.76
CA LEU A 145 8.00 6.75 -1.63
C LEU A 145 6.77 5.92 -1.26
N LYS A 146 5.92 6.44 -0.38
CA LYS A 146 4.62 5.84 -0.07
C LYS A 146 3.72 5.81 -1.31
N ALA A 147 3.66 6.92 -2.06
CA ALA A 147 2.93 7.00 -3.31
C ALA A 147 3.49 6.04 -4.35
N ARG A 148 4.81 5.81 -4.44
CA ARG A 148 5.42 4.80 -5.32
C ARG A 148 5.14 3.38 -4.85
N ALA A 149 5.23 3.08 -3.55
CA ALA A 149 4.87 1.77 -3.02
C ALA A 149 3.38 1.45 -3.31
N LEU A 150 2.51 2.47 -3.26
CA LEU A 150 1.11 2.38 -3.68
C LEU A 150 0.95 2.38 -5.22
N LYS A 151 1.80 3.10 -5.96
CA LYS A 151 1.76 3.19 -7.41
C LYS A 151 2.30 1.93 -8.07
N GLU A 152 3.29 1.22 -7.54
CA GLU A 152 3.68 -0.12 -7.99
C GLU A 152 2.61 -1.17 -7.64
N VAL A 153 1.76 -0.88 -6.65
CA VAL A 153 0.51 -1.64 -6.47
C VAL A 153 -0.50 -1.35 -7.59
N TRP A 154 -0.54 -0.12 -8.13
CA TRP A 154 -1.42 0.37 -9.20
C TRP A 154 -0.90 0.21 -10.66
N ASN A 155 0.41 0.26 -10.93
CA ASN A 155 1.01 0.13 -12.26
C ASN A 155 1.00 -1.34 -12.71
N ILE A 156 1.06 -2.28 -11.77
CA ILE A 156 0.81 -3.71 -12.04
C ILE A 156 -0.66 -3.96 -12.45
N ALA A 157 -1.59 -3.06 -12.07
CA ALA A 157 -3.00 -3.09 -12.44
C ALA A 157 -3.32 -2.48 -13.81
N ALA A 158 -2.46 -1.60 -14.33
CA ALA A 158 -2.65 -0.97 -15.64
C ALA A 158 -2.13 -1.80 -16.83
N VAL A 159 -1.51 -2.96 -16.59
CA VAL A 159 -1.04 -3.87 -17.67
C VAL A 159 -2.02 -5.04 -17.85
N ILE A 160 -3.26 -4.71 -18.18
CA ILE A 160 -4.10 -5.53 -19.05
C ILE A 160 -4.67 -4.55 -20.08
N PRO A 161 -4.42 -4.72 -21.39
CA PRO A 161 -5.08 -3.90 -22.39
C PRO A 161 -6.58 -4.15 -22.24
N VAL A 162 -7.32 -3.11 -21.87
CA VAL A 162 -8.74 -3.06 -22.14
C VAL A 162 -8.84 -2.97 -23.65
N GLU A 163 -9.15 -4.10 -24.30
CA GLU A 163 -9.58 -4.15 -25.69
C GLU A 163 -10.94 -3.45 -25.78
N ASN A 164 -10.92 -2.11 -25.78
CA ASN A 164 -12.08 -1.30 -26.09
C ASN A 164 -12.13 -1.10 -27.60
N ASN A 165 -12.95 -1.94 -28.22
CA ASN A 165 -13.47 -1.83 -29.57
C ASN A 165 -13.87 -0.37 -29.89
N LYS A 166 -13.10 0.32 -30.76
CA LYS A 166 -13.54 1.54 -31.45
C LYS A 166 -13.10 1.53 -32.91
N ASN A 167 -14.12 1.44 -33.74
CA ASN A 167 -14.19 1.68 -35.16
C ASN A 167 -13.66 3.08 -35.54
N GLY A 168 -12.75 3.12 -36.53
CA GLY A 168 -12.62 4.19 -37.54
C GLY A 168 -12.01 5.55 -37.15
N GLY A 169 -10.88 5.88 -37.78
CA GLY A 169 -10.69 7.24 -38.33
C GLY A 169 -9.55 8.12 -37.78
N ASN A 170 -8.37 7.97 -38.38
CA ASN A 170 -7.43 9.03 -38.82
C ASN A 170 -6.81 10.04 -37.82
N GLY A 171 -5.55 9.72 -37.43
CA GLY A 171 -4.34 10.57 -37.47
C GLY A 171 -4.36 12.05 -37.06
N SER A 172 -3.69 12.35 -35.95
CA SER A 172 -2.76 13.50 -35.84
C SER A 172 -1.88 13.36 -34.60
N ASN A 173 -0.59 13.64 -34.78
CA ASN A 173 0.51 13.51 -33.83
C ASN A 173 0.55 14.75 -32.92
N GLY A 174 0.61 14.58 -31.59
CA GLY A 174 0.63 15.73 -30.68
C GLY A 174 1.07 15.35 -29.27
N SER A 175 2.37 15.49 -29.02
CA SER A 175 2.95 15.54 -27.68
C SER A 175 2.32 16.69 -26.88
N SER A 176 1.78 16.42 -25.69
CA SER A 176 1.50 17.46 -24.68
C SER A 176 1.34 16.85 -23.30
N ASN A 177 2.17 17.33 -22.37
CA ASN A 177 1.93 17.31 -20.93
C ASN A 177 0.52 17.81 -20.62
N GLY A 178 -0.28 17.01 -19.91
CA GLY A 178 -1.62 17.39 -19.45
C GLY A 178 -1.79 17.09 -17.98
N SER A 179 -1.71 18.15 -17.16
CA SER A 179 -2.18 18.20 -15.79
C SER A 179 -3.63 17.70 -15.73
N PHE A 180 -3.97 16.74 -14.86
CA PHE A 180 -5.38 16.37 -14.66
C PHE A 180 -5.84 16.75 -13.26
N SER A 181 -6.72 17.74 -13.29
CA SER A 181 -7.48 18.33 -12.19
C SER A 181 -8.27 17.27 -11.43
N GLY A 182 -8.38 17.47 -10.12
CA GLY A 182 -9.20 16.67 -9.24
C GLY A 182 -10.68 16.85 -9.56
N GLU A 183 -11.28 15.81 -10.15
CA GLU A 183 -12.73 15.66 -10.19
C GLU A 183 -13.07 14.33 -9.50
N LEU A 184 -13.68 14.45 -8.33
CA LEU A 184 -14.08 13.34 -7.46
C LEU A 184 -15.17 12.52 -8.16
N LEU A 185 -14.79 11.37 -8.71
CA LEU A 185 -15.77 10.37 -9.13
C LEU A 185 -16.40 9.69 -7.90
N PRO A 186 -17.70 9.31 -7.95
CA PRO A 186 -18.44 8.83 -6.80
C PRO A 186 -17.76 7.65 -6.09
N GLU A 187 -17.52 7.84 -4.80
CA GLU A 187 -16.76 7.00 -3.85
C GLU A 187 -17.19 5.51 -3.83
N GLU A 188 -18.44 5.24 -4.24
CA GLU A 188 -19.09 3.93 -4.36
C GLU A 188 -18.51 3.04 -5.48
N ASN A 189 -18.00 3.63 -6.57
CA ASN A 189 -17.49 2.88 -7.72
C ASN A 189 -15.99 2.56 -7.62
N PHE A 190 -15.24 3.31 -6.80
CA PHE A 190 -13.79 3.17 -6.67
C PHE A 190 -13.40 1.95 -5.82
N LEU A 191 -14.05 1.78 -4.68
CA LEU A 191 -13.82 0.66 -3.74
C LEU A 191 -14.01 -0.72 -4.39
N GLY A 192 -14.96 -0.87 -5.32
CA GLY A 192 -15.25 -2.16 -5.90
C GLY A 192 -14.58 -2.49 -7.23
N ILE A 193 -13.92 -1.53 -7.89
CA ILE A 193 -12.92 -1.83 -8.92
C ILE A 193 -11.59 -2.19 -8.24
N CYS A 194 -11.20 -1.44 -7.20
CA CYS A 194 -9.95 -1.67 -6.47
C CYS A 194 -9.93 -2.98 -5.67
N SER A 195 -11.06 -3.41 -5.10
CA SER A 195 -11.10 -4.65 -4.29
C SER A 195 -10.95 -5.91 -5.15
N ARG A 196 -11.51 -5.97 -6.36
CA ARG A 196 -11.42 -7.16 -7.23
C ARG A 196 -9.97 -7.57 -7.52
N GLU A 197 -9.12 -6.59 -7.82
CA GLU A 197 -7.74 -6.84 -8.17
C GLU A 197 -6.86 -7.11 -6.94
N LEU A 198 -7.09 -6.36 -5.86
CA LEU A 198 -6.40 -6.57 -4.59
C LEU A 198 -6.69 -7.98 -4.05
N LEU A 199 -7.94 -8.43 -4.13
CA LEU A 199 -8.35 -9.80 -3.79
C LEU A 199 -7.72 -10.84 -4.71
N ALA A 200 -7.66 -10.61 -6.02
CA ALA A 200 -7.10 -11.57 -6.96
C ALA A 200 -5.57 -11.73 -6.82
N ARG A 201 -4.88 -10.65 -6.49
CA ARG A 201 -3.44 -10.63 -6.18
C ARG A 201 -3.12 -11.43 -4.93
N GLY A 202 -3.93 -11.20 -3.90
CA GLY A 202 -3.88 -11.86 -2.61
C GLY A 202 -2.86 -11.29 -1.63
N CYS A 203 -3.19 -11.40 -0.34
CA CYS A 203 -2.35 -11.00 0.79
C CYS A 203 -2.14 -12.16 1.77
N GLU A 204 -1.27 -11.98 2.75
CA GLU A 204 -1.08 -12.96 3.83
C GLU A 204 -2.12 -12.73 4.92
N LEU A 205 -3.05 -13.69 5.06
CA LEU A 205 -4.03 -13.70 6.13
C LEU A 205 -3.77 -14.89 7.05
N LEU A 206 -4.10 -14.70 8.33
CA LEU A 206 -4.09 -15.79 9.28
C LEU A 206 -5.41 -16.55 9.17
N LYS A 207 -5.31 -17.87 9.03
CA LYS A 207 -6.44 -18.77 8.81
C LYS A 207 -6.56 -19.75 9.96
N ARG A 208 -7.77 -19.91 10.51
CA ARG A 208 -8.04 -20.89 11.57
C ARG A 208 -8.31 -22.29 11.01
N THR A 209 -7.82 -23.34 11.66
CA THR A 209 -8.18 -24.74 11.35
C THR A 209 -9.45 -25.11 12.09
N ARG A 210 -10.10 -26.20 11.66
CA ARG A 210 -11.26 -26.75 12.39
C ARG A 210 -10.92 -27.20 13.81
N LYS A 211 -9.65 -27.48 14.09
CA LYS A 211 -9.14 -27.84 15.41
C LYS A 211 -8.73 -26.62 16.25
N GLY A 212 -8.79 -25.42 15.69
CA GLY A 212 -8.43 -24.17 16.38
C GLY A 212 -7.04 -23.61 16.05
N ASP A 213 -6.16 -24.39 15.39
CA ASP A 213 -4.81 -23.94 15.05
C ASP A 213 -4.79 -22.79 14.06
N LEU A 214 -3.78 -21.93 14.15
CA LEU A 214 -3.66 -20.74 13.30
C LEU A 214 -2.53 -20.92 12.29
N HIS A 215 -2.83 -20.65 11.02
CA HIS A 215 -1.89 -20.83 9.92
C HIS A 215 -1.87 -19.63 9.00
N TRP A 216 -0.69 -19.07 8.78
CA TRP A 216 -0.50 -18.07 7.74
C TRP A 216 -0.69 -18.70 6.35
N LYS A 217 -1.47 -18.01 5.52
CA LYS A 217 -1.73 -18.39 4.12
C LYS A 217 -1.66 -17.14 3.26
N VAL A 218 -1.08 -17.27 2.07
CA VAL A 218 -1.33 -16.29 1.01
C VAL A 218 -2.71 -16.60 0.45
N VAL A 219 -3.66 -15.69 0.65
CA VAL A 219 -5.07 -15.83 0.30
C VAL A 219 -5.37 -14.91 -0.87
N SER A 220 -6.03 -15.42 -1.90
CA SER A 220 -6.52 -14.65 -3.04
C SER A 220 -7.94 -15.09 -3.39
N VAL A 221 -8.83 -14.16 -3.73
CA VAL A 221 -10.19 -14.43 -4.21
C VAL A 221 -10.39 -13.79 -5.58
N TYR A 222 -10.93 -14.53 -6.54
CA TYR A 222 -11.08 -14.06 -7.92
C TYR A 222 -12.23 -14.77 -8.64
N ILE A 223 -12.80 -14.17 -9.68
CA ILE A 223 -13.78 -14.83 -10.56
C ILE A 223 -13.03 -15.64 -11.62
N ASN A 224 -13.34 -16.93 -11.78
CA ASN A 224 -12.74 -17.79 -12.80
C ASN A 224 -13.46 -17.66 -14.16
N ARG A 225 -12.99 -18.40 -15.18
CA ARG A 225 -13.61 -18.41 -16.52
C ARG A 225 -15.03 -18.98 -16.53
N MET A 226 -15.37 -19.83 -15.57
CA MET A 226 -16.72 -20.36 -15.36
C MET A 226 -17.60 -19.40 -14.56
N ASN A 227 -17.16 -18.15 -14.38
CA ASN A 227 -17.87 -17.12 -13.63
C ASN A 227 -18.15 -17.48 -12.16
N GLN A 228 -17.30 -18.31 -11.56
CA GLN A 228 -17.38 -18.69 -10.15
C GLN A 228 -16.37 -17.89 -9.33
N VAL A 229 -16.76 -17.48 -8.14
CA VAL A 229 -15.85 -16.86 -7.17
C VAL A 229 -14.98 -17.95 -6.53
N MET A 230 -13.67 -17.86 -6.72
CA MET A 230 -12.69 -18.85 -6.29
C MET A 230 -11.81 -18.31 -5.17
N LEU A 231 -11.83 -18.98 -4.01
CA LEU A 231 -10.84 -18.82 -2.95
C LEU A 231 -9.62 -19.69 -3.25
N LYS A 232 -8.45 -19.08 -3.31
CA LYS A 232 -7.17 -19.75 -3.49
C LYS A 232 -6.25 -19.43 -2.33
N MET A 233 -5.81 -20.48 -1.63
CA MET A 233 -4.89 -20.41 -0.51
C MET A 233 -3.57 -21.08 -0.87
N LYS A 234 -2.44 -20.46 -0.52
CA LYS A 234 -1.11 -21.03 -0.65
C LYS A 234 -0.39 -21.07 0.70
N SER A 235 0.29 -22.17 0.99
CA SER A 235 1.18 -22.31 2.15
C SER A 235 2.62 -22.00 1.76
N ARG A 236 3.35 -21.33 2.66
CA ARG A 236 4.81 -21.15 2.55
C ARG A 236 5.47 -22.34 3.27
N HIS A 237 6.38 -23.05 2.60
CA HIS A 237 7.22 -24.06 3.24
C HIS A 237 8.55 -23.42 3.65
N VAL A 238 9.16 -23.92 4.72
CA VAL A 238 10.55 -23.61 5.09
C VAL A 238 11.42 -24.00 3.89
N ALA A 239 12.30 -23.11 3.44
CA ALA A 239 13.05 -23.13 2.16
C ALA A 239 12.39 -22.48 0.92
N GLY A 240 11.29 -21.74 1.06
CA GLY A 240 10.89 -20.73 0.05
C GLY A 240 10.19 -21.25 -1.23
N THR A 241 10.23 -22.56 -1.49
CA THR A 241 9.47 -23.20 -2.56
C THR A 241 8.01 -23.37 -2.13
N ILE A 242 7.12 -22.56 -2.71
CA ILE A 242 5.67 -22.62 -2.44
C ILE A 242 5.15 -24.00 -2.85
N THR A 243 4.75 -24.81 -1.89
CA THR A 243 4.62 -26.26 -2.11
C THR A 243 3.16 -26.77 -2.04
N LYS A 244 2.24 -26.07 -1.37
CA LYS A 244 0.81 -26.48 -1.28
C LYS A 244 -0.17 -25.37 -1.62
N LYS A 245 -0.93 -25.57 -2.71
CA LYS A 245 -1.99 -24.67 -3.18
C LYS A 245 -3.34 -25.39 -3.10
N LYS A 246 -4.35 -24.73 -2.56
CA LYS A 246 -5.73 -25.23 -2.50
C LYS A 246 -6.68 -24.18 -3.05
N LYS A 247 -7.65 -24.61 -3.87
CA LYS A 247 -8.70 -23.76 -4.42
C LYS A 247 -10.07 -24.31 -4.01
N ASN A 248 -11.02 -23.43 -3.73
CA ASN A 248 -12.41 -23.79 -3.44
C ASN A 248 -13.33 -22.70 -4.00
N VAL A 249 -14.53 -23.08 -4.45
CA VAL A 249 -15.58 -22.13 -4.81
C VAL A 249 -16.13 -21.50 -3.52
N VAL A 250 -16.24 -20.17 -3.51
CA VAL A 250 -16.86 -19.39 -2.43
C VAL A 250 -18.34 -19.25 -2.74
N LEU A 251 -19.16 -19.47 -1.72
CA LEU A 251 -20.60 -19.33 -1.79
C LEU A 251 -21.07 -18.03 -1.13
N GLU A 252 -20.42 -17.65 -0.02
CA GLU A 252 -20.93 -16.59 0.87
C GLU A 252 -19.80 -16.00 1.73
N VAL A 253 -19.97 -14.74 2.13
CA VAL A 253 -19.15 -14.05 3.12
C VAL A 253 -19.91 -13.97 4.44
N ILE A 254 -19.28 -14.43 5.53
CA ILE A 254 -19.82 -14.37 6.90
C ILE A 254 -19.10 -13.23 7.63
N LYS A 255 -19.85 -12.20 8.00
CA LYS A 255 -19.33 -10.98 8.65
C LYS A 255 -19.35 -11.06 10.18
N ASP A 256 -20.33 -11.76 10.74
CA ASP A 256 -20.58 -11.85 12.19
C ASP A 256 -19.78 -12.99 12.83
N MET A 257 -18.46 -12.96 12.64
CA MET A 257 -17.58 -13.94 13.27
C MET A 257 -17.23 -13.52 14.69
N PRO A 258 -17.42 -14.40 15.70
CA PRO A 258 -16.97 -14.11 17.05
C PRO A 258 -15.45 -13.98 17.09
N ALA A 259 -14.96 -13.16 18.01
CA ALA A 259 -13.53 -13.05 18.27
C ALA A 259 -12.94 -14.43 18.60
N TRP A 260 -11.81 -14.75 18.00
CA TRP A 260 -11.13 -16.01 18.28
C TRP A 260 -10.63 -16.03 19.74
N PRO A 261 -10.83 -17.15 20.47
CA PRO A 261 -10.41 -17.25 21.87
C PRO A 261 -8.94 -16.87 22.09
N GLY A 262 -8.67 -16.07 23.12
CA GLY A 262 -7.33 -15.62 23.51
C GLY A 262 -6.67 -14.58 22.59
N ARG A 263 -7.28 -14.22 21.44
CA ARG A 263 -6.68 -13.22 20.53
C ARG A 263 -6.85 -11.78 21.01
N HIS A 264 -7.86 -11.51 21.84
CA HIS A 264 -8.11 -10.20 22.45
C HIS A 264 -7.04 -9.83 23.51
N LEU A 265 -6.34 -10.83 24.08
CA LEU A 265 -5.27 -10.63 25.05
C LEU A 265 -3.92 -10.26 24.41
N LEU A 266 -3.81 -10.36 23.08
CA LEU A 266 -2.60 -10.00 22.34
C LEU A 266 -2.61 -8.50 22.01
N GLU A 267 -1.43 -7.92 21.88
CA GLU A 267 -1.27 -6.53 21.44
C GLU A 267 -2.05 -6.26 20.13
N GLY A 268 -2.81 -5.16 20.14
CA GLY A 268 -3.74 -4.77 19.08
C GLY A 268 -4.98 -5.67 18.94
N GLY A 269 -5.31 -6.47 19.96
CA GLY A 269 -6.44 -7.40 19.97
C GLY A 269 -7.79 -6.73 19.66
N GLU A 270 -8.02 -5.51 20.17
CA GLU A 270 -9.24 -4.73 19.93
C GLU A 270 -9.44 -4.28 18.48
N ASN A 271 -8.35 -4.19 17.71
CA ASN A 271 -8.35 -3.79 16.30
C ASN A 271 -8.51 -4.98 15.35
N ARG A 272 -8.41 -6.21 15.87
CA ARG A 272 -8.56 -7.43 15.07
C ARG A 272 -10.03 -7.60 14.68
N ARG A 273 -10.22 -8.04 13.45
CA ARG A 273 -11.53 -8.33 12.87
C ARG A 273 -11.49 -9.70 12.23
N TYR A 274 -12.62 -10.38 12.21
CA TYR A 274 -12.71 -11.77 11.78
C TYR A 274 -13.81 -11.92 10.74
N PHE A 275 -13.55 -12.66 9.67
CA PHE A 275 -14.58 -12.98 8.69
C PHE A 275 -14.45 -14.43 8.24
N GLY A 276 -15.57 -14.99 7.79
CA GLY A 276 -15.65 -16.34 7.26
C GLY A 276 -15.95 -16.32 5.76
N LEU A 277 -15.36 -17.26 5.01
CA LEU A 277 -15.78 -17.58 3.65
C LEU A 277 -16.39 -18.97 3.63
N LYS A 278 -17.69 -19.07 3.34
CA LYS A 278 -18.37 -20.35 3.13
C LYS A 278 -17.97 -20.89 1.76
N THR A 279 -17.56 -22.14 1.71
CA THR A 279 -17.06 -22.78 0.49
C THR A 279 -17.71 -24.14 0.28
N VAL A 280 -17.84 -24.55 -0.98
CA VAL A 280 -18.53 -25.80 -1.38
C VAL A 280 -17.93 -27.03 -0.70
N MET A 281 -16.60 -27.19 -0.72
CA MET A 281 -15.96 -28.42 -0.25
C MET A 281 -15.41 -28.35 1.17
N ARG A 282 -15.23 -27.15 1.74
CA ARG A 282 -14.52 -26.97 3.02
C ARG A 282 -15.40 -26.41 4.13
N GLY A 283 -16.67 -26.10 3.88
CA GLY A 283 -17.50 -25.37 4.83
C GLY A 283 -16.94 -23.95 5.00
N VAL A 284 -17.02 -23.43 6.23
CA VAL A 284 -16.53 -22.08 6.56
C VAL A 284 -15.01 -22.09 6.75
N VAL A 285 -14.33 -21.16 6.08
CA VAL A 285 -12.91 -20.88 6.27
C VAL A 285 -12.78 -19.50 6.91
N GLU A 286 -12.26 -19.45 8.12
CA GLU A 286 -12.16 -18.24 8.92
C GLU A 286 -10.80 -17.56 8.76
N PHE A 287 -10.81 -16.23 8.72
CA PHE A 287 -9.64 -15.39 8.59
C PHE A 287 -9.63 -14.25 9.62
N GLU A 288 -8.43 -13.83 10.03
CA GLU A 288 -8.19 -12.65 10.86
C GLU A 288 -7.59 -11.51 10.02
N CYS A 289 -8.14 -10.31 10.21
CA CYS A 289 -7.64 -9.04 9.71
C CYS A 289 -7.06 -8.22 10.86
N LYS A 290 -6.04 -7.40 10.56
CA LYS A 290 -5.36 -6.57 11.55
C LYS A 290 -6.00 -5.19 11.75
N SER A 291 -6.93 -4.81 10.88
CA SER A 291 -7.59 -3.50 10.92
C SER A 291 -8.99 -3.57 10.31
N GLN A 292 -9.84 -2.60 10.67
CA GLN A 292 -11.16 -2.42 10.07
C GLN A 292 -11.08 -2.28 8.54
N ARG A 293 -10.13 -1.48 8.05
CA ARG A 293 -9.93 -1.27 6.60
C ARG A 293 -9.65 -2.57 5.86
N GLU A 294 -8.76 -3.43 6.40
CA GLU A 294 -8.48 -4.72 5.77
C GLU A 294 -9.71 -5.62 5.75
N TYR A 295 -10.48 -5.63 6.85
CA TYR A 295 -11.73 -6.35 6.94
C TYR A 295 -12.77 -5.88 5.92
N ASP A 296 -12.94 -4.57 5.73
CA ASP A 296 -13.89 -4.00 4.77
C ASP A 296 -13.50 -4.35 3.33
N ILE A 297 -12.21 -4.24 2.99
CA ILE A 297 -11.69 -4.62 1.67
C ILE A 297 -12.02 -6.09 1.36
N TRP A 298 -11.81 -6.98 2.33
CA TRP A 298 -12.05 -8.41 2.15
C TRP A 298 -13.54 -8.75 2.09
N THR A 299 -14.32 -8.26 3.03
CA THR A 299 -15.74 -8.64 3.11
C THR A 299 -16.56 -8.01 2.00
N GLN A 300 -16.46 -6.69 1.81
CA GLN A 300 -17.20 -5.98 0.76
C GLN A 300 -16.73 -6.40 -0.64
N GLY A 301 -15.42 -6.56 -0.82
CA GLY A 301 -14.86 -6.98 -2.09
C GLY A 301 -15.33 -8.38 -2.51
N VAL A 302 -15.32 -9.35 -1.59
CA VAL A 302 -15.80 -10.71 -1.92
C VAL A 302 -17.32 -10.73 -2.14
N SER A 303 -18.11 -9.98 -1.35
CA SER A 303 -19.55 -9.80 -1.59
C SER A 303 -19.81 -9.26 -2.99
N ARG A 304 -19.07 -8.23 -3.44
CA ARG A 304 -19.20 -7.68 -4.79
C ARG A 304 -18.85 -8.71 -5.88
N LEU A 305 -17.81 -9.52 -5.69
CA LEU A 305 -17.48 -10.59 -6.65
C LEU A 305 -18.59 -11.63 -6.76
N LEU A 306 -19.25 -11.96 -5.65
CA LEU A 306 -20.40 -12.87 -5.63
C LEU A 306 -21.59 -12.27 -6.39
N SER A 307 -21.89 -10.99 -6.20
CA SER A 307 -22.95 -10.29 -6.96
C SER A 307 -22.67 -10.28 -8.46
N ILE A 308 -21.45 -9.94 -8.88
CA ILE A 308 -21.03 -9.94 -10.29
C ILE A 308 -21.17 -11.35 -10.91
N ALA A 309 -20.76 -12.38 -10.17
CA ALA A 309 -20.88 -13.76 -10.60
C ALA A 309 -22.36 -14.17 -10.77
N ALA A 310 -23.24 -13.77 -9.85
CA ALA A 310 -24.67 -14.06 -9.92
C ALA A 310 -25.35 -13.37 -11.12
N GLU A 311 -25.11 -12.07 -11.32
CA GLU A 311 -25.72 -11.29 -12.41
C GLU A 311 -25.39 -11.86 -13.80
N LYS A 312 -24.14 -12.29 -13.99
CA LYS A 312 -23.69 -12.82 -15.28
C LYS A 312 -24.19 -14.25 -15.53
N ASN A 313 -24.45 -15.02 -14.47
CA ASN A 313 -25.09 -16.33 -14.61
C ASN A 313 -26.57 -16.21 -15.02
N ASN A 314 -27.27 -15.18 -14.52
CA ASN A 314 -28.67 -14.92 -14.89
C ASN A 314 -28.80 -14.46 -16.35
N ARG A 315 -27.86 -13.67 -16.86
CA ARG A 315 -27.81 -13.24 -18.27
C ARG A 315 -27.55 -14.37 -19.27
N ASN A 316 -26.88 -15.44 -18.84
CA ASN A 316 -26.58 -16.60 -19.69
C ASN A 316 -27.69 -17.67 -19.67
N ARG A 317 -28.77 -17.44 -18.90
CA ARG A 317 -29.91 -18.36 -18.75
C ARG A 317 -31.18 -17.87 -19.45
N ILE A 318 -31.13 -16.70 -20.06
CA ILE A 318 -32.16 -16.12 -20.95
C ILE A 318 -31.69 -16.39 -22.37
#